data_AF-A0A7C9VI85-F1
#
_entry.id   AF-A0A7C9VI85-F1
#
_cell.length_a   1.000
_cell.length_b   1.000
_cell.length_c   1.000
_cell.angle_alpha   90.00
_cell.angle_beta   90.00
_cell.angle_gamma   90.00
#
_symmetry.space_group_name_H-M   'P 1'
#
loop_
_entity.id
_entity.type
_entity.pdbx_description
1 polymer ?
#
loop_
_entity_poly.entity_id
_entity_poly.type
_entity_poly.pdbx_seq_one_letter_code
_entity_poly.pdbx_strand_id
1 'polypeptide(L)'
;MKQHTVRTYKSAEPLARADQLAWKIAEVASDPVAIEADVVEMIGNRIIDNAAVAAASVARRPVASARAQAEAHPFQPGATVFGLNKNERISPEWAAWANGVAVRELDFHDTFLAADYSHPGDNIPPILAVAQHCGLSGADLVRGLATGYEIQVDLVKGICLHEHKIDHIAHLGPSAAAGIGTLLNLPAETIYQAVQQALHVTTTTRQSRKGEISSWKAYAPAFAGKMAIEAVDRVLRGEGAPSPAWEGEDGFIAYLLGGPKAQYIVPLPEKGEPKRAILDTYTKEHSAEYQSQALIDLARRMGPKIGDLSKVESIVIHTSHHTHYVIGTGANDPQKMDPKASRETLDHSIMYIFAVALEDGGWHHAASYAPERANRANTIALWHKISTLEDPEWTRRYHSHDPKEKAFGGRVVVTLKGGSIISDELAVADAHPLGARPFKRPDYIKKFRTLSDGVIAPSEQDRFIATVERLTSLKAGELTDLTFTVDAKQLGSRTTYGIFDWQHDAPAKRAATR
;
A
#
# COMPACT_ATOMS: atom_id res chain seq x y z
N MET A 1 -9.74 -6.70 -22.08
CA MET A 1 -9.26 -7.58 -20.99
C MET A 1 -9.81 -8.97 -21.17
N LYS A 2 -8.93 -9.97 -21.15
CA LYS A 2 -9.25 -11.39 -21.25
C LYS A 2 -9.29 -12.04 -19.87
N GLN A 3 -10.27 -12.90 -19.63
CA GLN A 3 -10.39 -13.67 -18.40
C GLN A 3 -9.58 -14.95 -18.51
N HIS A 4 -8.65 -15.19 -17.58
CA HIS A 4 -7.82 -16.39 -17.56
C HIS A 4 -8.19 -17.29 -16.39
N THR A 5 -8.68 -18.49 -16.72
CA THR A 5 -8.86 -19.56 -15.74
C THR A 5 -7.51 -20.10 -15.30
N VAL A 6 -7.27 -20.15 -13.99
CA VAL A 6 -6.05 -20.66 -13.36
C VAL A 6 -6.45 -21.73 -12.34
N ARG A 7 -5.87 -22.93 -12.47
CA ARG A 7 -6.13 -24.08 -11.60
C ARG A 7 -4.87 -24.90 -11.41
N THR A 8 -4.90 -25.83 -10.46
CA THR A 8 -3.84 -26.83 -10.30
C THR A 8 -3.86 -27.86 -11.44
N TYR A 9 -2.67 -28.29 -11.83
CA TYR A 9 -2.38 -29.37 -12.77
C TYR A 9 -1.50 -30.40 -12.06
N LYS A 10 -1.81 -31.69 -12.24
CA LYS A 10 -0.95 -32.77 -11.73
C LYS A 10 0.33 -32.82 -12.55
N SER A 11 1.42 -33.33 -11.99
CA SER A 11 2.70 -33.49 -12.74
C SER A 11 2.56 -34.38 -13.98
N ALA A 12 1.59 -35.30 -13.98
CA ALA A 12 1.27 -36.15 -15.14
C ALA A 12 0.42 -35.45 -16.21
N GLU A 13 -0.13 -34.26 -15.94
CA GLU A 13 -0.95 -33.49 -16.86
C GLU A 13 -0.07 -32.43 -17.57
N PRO A 14 0.02 -32.42 -18.90
CA PRO A 14 0.82 -31.43 -19.60
C PRO A 14 0.18 -30.04 -19.51
N LEU A 15 0.97 -29.04 -19.12
CA LEU A 15 0.61 -27.62 -19.17
C LEU A 15 1.68 -26.87 -19.97
N ALA A 16 1.31 -26.35 -21.14
CA ALA A 16 2.23 -25.56 -21.96
C ALA A 16 2.60 -24.27 -21.22
N ARG A 17 3.85 -23.79 -21.38
CA ARG A 17 4.32 -22.55 -20.75
C ARG A 17 3.39 -21.37 -21.08
N ALA A 18 2.96 -21.25 -22.34
CA ALA A 18 2.04 -20.21 -22.80
C ALA A 18 0.68 -20.18 -22.06
N ASP A 19 0.28 -21.32 -21.49
CA ASP A 19 -0.98 -21.44 -20.74
C ASP A 19 -0.82 -21.12 -19.24
N GLN A 20 0.42 -20.99 -18.75
CA GLN A 20 0.71 -20.63 -17.36
C GLN A 20 0.46 -19.14 -17.11
N LEU A 21 -0.09 -18.80 -15.94
CA LEU A 21 -0.37 -17.42 -15.53
C LEU A 21 0.90 -16.58 -15.53
N ALA A 22 2.02 -17.13 -15.06
CA ALA A 22 3.31 -16.45 -15.07
C ALA A 22 3.74 -16.02 -16.49
N TRP A 23 3.44 -16.84 -17.50
CA TRP A 23 3.77 -16.53 -18.89
C TRP A 23 2.85 -15.44 -19.43
N LYS A 24 1.54 -15.54 -19.16
CA LYS A 24 0.57 -14.51 -19.53
C LYS A 24 0.92 -13.15 -18.92
N ILE A 25 1.36 -13.12 -17.66
CA ILE A 25 1.90 -11.91 -17.01
C ILE A 25 3.14 -11.40 -17.76
N ALA A 26 4.05 -12.28 -18.15
CA ALA A 26 5.25 -11.90 -18.91
C ALA A 26 4.93 -11.36 -20.31
N GLU A 27 3.89 -11.86 -20.98
CA GLU A 27 3.39 -11.31 -22.24
C GLU A 27 2.83 -9.90 -22.06
N VAL A 28 2.05 -9.66 -21.01
CA VAL A 28 1.58 -8.30 -20.65
C VAL A 28 2.75 -7.36 -20.39
N ALA A 29 3.75 -7.83 -19.64
CA ALA A 29 4.92 -7.03 -19.25
C ALA A 29 5.85 -6.71 -20.43
N SER A 30 6.03 -7.65 -21.35
CA SER A 30 6.88 -7.46 -22.54
C SER A 30 6.17 -6.77 -23.71
N ASP A 31 4.86 -6.53 -23.61
CA ASP A 31 4.09 -5.83 -24.63
C ASP A 31 4.41 -4.33 -24.65
N PRO A 32 4.98 -3.78 -25.74
CA PRO A 32 5.45 -2.39 -25.83
C PRO A 32 4.31 -1.39 -26.11
N VAL A 33 3.08 -1.69 -25.68
CA VAL A 33 1.94 -0.79 -25.80
C VAL A 33 2.25 0.56 -25.12
N ALA A 34 1.85 1.64 -25.79
CA ALA A 34 2.07 2.99 -25.28
C ALA A 34 1.27 3.23 -23.99
N ILE A 35 1.84 4.01 -23.08
CA ILE A 35 1.16 4.41 -21.84
C ILE A 35 0.35 5.68 -22.11
N GLU A 36 -0.94 5.63 -21.78
CA GLU A 36 -1.85 6.74 -21.99
C GLU A 36 -1.59 7.91 -21.03
N ALA A 37 -1.96 9.13 -21.45
CA ALA A 37 -1.60 10.36 -20.72
C ALA A 37 -2.20 10.43 -19.30
N ASP A 38 -3.41 9.92 -19.10
CA ASP A 38 -4.07 9.84 -17.79
C ASP A 38 -3.35 8.86 -16.84
N VAL A 39 -2.88 7.73 -17.37
CA VAL A 39 -2.03 6.77 -16.65
C VAL A 39 -0.69 7.42 -16.26
N VAL A 40 -0.05 8.16 -17.17
CA VAL A 40 1.17 8.92 -16.87
C VAL A 40 0.94 9.95 -15.76
N GLU A 41 -0.15 10.73 -15.85
CA GLU A 41 -0.49 11.72 -14.84
C GLU A 41 -0.67 11.07 -13.46
N MET A 42 -1.39 9.94 -13.42
CA MET A 42 -1.63 9.19 -12.19
C MET A 42 -0.35 8.58 -11.62
N ILE A 43 0.57 8.07 -12.44
CA ILE A 43 1.89 7.61 -11.97
C ILE A 43 2.62 8.76 -11.25
N GLY A 44 2.63 9.96 -11.84
CA GLY A 44 3.21 11.13 -11.19
C GLY A 44 2.52 11.46 -9.85
N ASN A 45 1.18 11.36 -9.80
CA ASN A 45 0.41 11.52 -8.56
C ASN A 45 0.81 10.51 -7.48
N ARG A 46 1.03 9.24 -7.84
CA ARG A 46 1.43 8.18 -6.90
C ARG A 46 2.87 8.32 -6.42
N ILE A 47 3.78 8.83 -7.26
CA ILE A 47 5.13 9.19 -6.83
C ILE A 47 5.08 10.31 -5.78
N ILE A 48 4.24 11.33 -6.00
CA ILE A 48 4.02 12.42 -5.01
C ILE A 48 3.41 11.86 -3.71
N ASP A 49 2.42 10.98 -3.81
CA ASP A 49 1.76 10.38 -2.64
C ASP A 49 2.73 9.55 -1.80
N ASN A 50 3.53 8.68 -2.44
CA ASN A 50 4.55 7.89 -1.74
C ASN A 50 5.60 8.79 -1.06
N ALA A 51 6.08 9.83 -1.74
CA ALA A 51 7.02 10.77 -1.16
C ALA A 51 6.40 11.54 0.02
N ALA A 52 5.11 11.86 -0.03
CA ALA A 52 4.39 12.50 1.08
C ALA A 52 4.39 11.63 2.33
N VAL A 53 4.08 10.35 2.16
CA VAL A 53 4.05 9.39 3.29
C VAL A 53 5.46 9.13 3.82
N ALA A 54 6.45 9.00 2.93
CA ALA A 54 7.84 8.86 3.32
C ALA A 54 8.37 10.08 4.09
N ALA A 55 7.95 11.30 3.72
CA ALA A 55 8.30 12.52 4.44
C ALA A 55 7.76 12.49 5.87
N ALA A 56 6.46 12.22 6.05
CA ALA A 56 5.84 12.16 7.37
C ALA A 56 6.38 11.03 8.25
N SER A 57 6.95 9.97 7.67
CA SER A 57 7.48 8.81 8.39
C SER A 57 8.99 8.84 8.59
N VAL A 58 9.73 9.78 7.99
CA VAL A 58 11.20 9.72 7.85
C VAL A 58 11.96 9.57 9.18
N ALA A 59 11.41 10.11 10.26
CA ALA A 59 11.99 10.09 11.61
C ALA A 59 11.54 8.89 12.46
N ARG A 60 10.57 8.11 11.99
CA ARG A 60 10.00 6.99 12.76
C ARG A 60 11.02 5.86 12.89
N ARG A 61 11.05 5.22 14.06
CA ARG A 61 12.06 4.20 14.40
C ARG A 61 12.20 3.09 13.33
N PRO A 62 11.12 2.48 12.79
CA PRO A 62 11.28 1.45 11.75
C PRO A 62 11.95 1.98 10.48
N VAL A 63 11.60 3.20 10.05
CA VAL A 63 12.19 3.87 8.90
C VAL A 63 13.67 4.19 9.14
N ALA A 64 14.01 4.71 10.32
CA ALA A 64 15.39 4.95 10.71
C ALA A 64 16.23 3.66 10.76
N SER A 65 15.67 2.56 11.27
CA SER A 65 16.33 1.25 11.27
C SER A 65 16.53 0.70 9.86
N ALA A 66 15.52 0.79 8.98
CA ALA A 66 15.62 0.32 7.60
C ALA A 66 16.66 1.13 6.81
N ARG A 67 16.69 2.45 7.00
CA ARG A 67 17.71 3.32 6.42
C ARG A 67 19.12 2.98 6.93
N ALA A 68 19.29 2.73 8.22
CA ALA A 68 20.58 2.30 8.78
C ALA A 68 21.07 0.96 8.18
N GLN A 69 20.17 0.00 7.93
CA GLN A 69 20.51 -1.24 7.22
C GLN A 69 20.96 -0.95 5.78
N ALA A 70 20.29 -0.02 5.10
CA ALA A 70 20.60 0.35 3.73
C ALA A 70 21.93 1.09 3.60
N GLU A 71 22.23 2.04 4.50
CA GLU A 71 23.50 2.78 4.56
C GLU A 71 24.74 1.88 4.67
N ALA A 72 24.60 0.67 5.22
CA ALA A 72 25.68 -0.30 5.30
C ALA A 72 26.04 -0.96 3.95
N HIS A 73 25.28 -0.66 2.88
CA HIS A 73 25.44 -1.24 1.55
C HIS A 73 25.61 -0.16 0.48
N PRO A 74 26.66 0.69 0.55
CA PRO A 74 26.90 1.72 -0.46
C PRO A 74 27.20 1.08 -1.82
N PHE A 75 26.69 1.69 -2.89
CA PHE A 75 26.86 1.19 -4.25
C PHE A 75 26.86 2.35 -5.26
N GLN A 76 27.71 2.29 -6.28
CA GLN A 76 27.73 3.27 -7.38
C GLN A 76 27.60 2.54 -8.73
N PRO A 77 26.67 2.93 -9.63
CA PRO A 77 25.81 4.11 -9.53
C PRO A 77 24.71 3.97 -8.46
N GLY A 78 24.14 2.79 -8.18
CA GLY A 78 23.24 2.58 -7.04
C GLY A 78 21.89 3.33 -7.12
N ALA A 79 21.21 3.52 -6.00
CA ALA A 79 19.91 4.18 -5.90
C ALA A 79 19.85 5.10 -4.67
N THR A 80 18.88 6.02 -4.63
CA THR A 80 18.74 7.00 -3.56
C THR A 80 17.79 6.52 -2.46
N VAL A 81 18.03 6.95 -1.22
CA VAL A 81 17.11 6.73 -0.09
C VAL A 81 16.49 8.07 0.33
N PHE A 82 15.18 8.09 0.58
CA PHE A 82 14.48 9.29 1.05
C PHE A 82 15.10 9.85 2.33
N GLY A 83 15.30 11.17 2.34
CA GLY A 83 15.89 11.92 3.44
C GLY A 83 17.42 12.02 3.40
N LEU A 84 18.12 11.10 2.73
CA LEU A 84 19.58 11.16 2.59
C LEU A 84 20.01 12.13 1.49
N ASN A 85 21.31 12.45 1.47
CA ASN A 85 21.88 13.19 0.35
C ASN A 85 21.77 12.34 -0.93
N LYS A 86 21.26 12.90 -2.03
CA LYS A 86 21.11 12.15 -3.29
C LYS A 86 22.40 11.56 -3.87
N ASN A 87 23.57 12.08 -3.45
CA ASN A 87 24.88 11.55 -3.84
C ASN A 87 25.31 10.33 -3.02
N GLU A 88 24.68 10.08 -1.87
CA GLU A 88 24.83 8.84 -1.10
C GLU A 88 24.01 7.76 -1.80
N ARG A 89 24.71 6.93 -2.58
CA ARG A 89 24.09 5.89 -3.40
C ARG A 89 24.24 4.54 -2.74
N ILE A 90 23.13 3.80 -2.73
CA ILE A 90 22.95 2.53 -2.02
C ILE A 90 22.62 1.43 -3.03
N SER A 91 22.94 0.18 -2.71
CA SER A 91 22.53 -0.97 -3.54
C SER A 91 21.01 -0.95 -3.78
N PRO A 92 20.52 -1.18 -5.02
CA PRO A 92 19.12 -0.92 -5.38
C PRO A 92 18.11 -1.69 -4.54
N GLU A 93 18.43 -2.93 -4.16
CA GLU A 93 17.58 -3.76 -3.31
C GLU A 93 17.48 -3.22 -1.87
N TRP A 94 18.57 -2.64 -1.35
CA TRP A 94 18.59 -2.00 -0.03
C TRP A 94 17.96 -0.60 -0.04
N ALA A 95 18.09 0.14 -1.15
CA ALA A 95 17.37 1.39 -1.34
C ALA A 95 15.85 1.15 -1.44
N ALA A 96 15.43 0.14 -2.20
CA ALA A 96 14.03 -0.30 -2.27
C ALA A 96 13.49 -0.72 -0.90
N TRP A 97 14.30 -1.44 -0.12
CA TRP A 97 13.97 -1.81 1.27
C TRP A 97 13.71 -0.57 2.14
N ALA A 98 14.65 0.37 2.22
CA ALA A 98 14.51 1.55 3.07
C ALA A 98 13.33 2.45 2.63
N ASN A 99 13.21 2.70 1.33
CA ASN A 99 12.14 3.54 0.79
C ASN A 99 10.77 2.87 0.92
N GLY A 100 10.68 1.56 0.72
CA GLY A 100 9.44 0.80 0.92
C GLY A 100 8.93 0.87 2.36
N VAL A 101 9.83 0.73 3.34
CA VAL A 101 9.47 0.89 4.77
C VAL A 101 8.97 2.31 5.04
N ALA A 102 9.64 3.34 4.50
CA ALA A 102 9.21 4.73 4.66
C ALA A 102 7.80 4.98 4.10
N VAL A 103 7.51 4.47 2.90
CA VAL A 103 6.20 4.60 2.25
C VAL A 103 5.10 3.85 3.02
N ARG A 104 5.44 2.74 3.69
CA ARG A 104 4.44 1.88 4.34
C ARG A 104 4.21 2.08 5.81
N GLU A 105 5.14 2.73 6.50
CA GLU A 105 5.10 2.91 7.94
C GLU A 105 3.80 3.54 8.45
N LEU A 106 3.19 4.49 7.73
CA LEU A 106 1.95 5.14 8.16
C LEU A 106 0.68 4.49 7.61
N ASP A 107 0.81 3.51 6.72
CA ASP A 107 -0.31 2.90 6.00
C ASP A 107 -1.19 3.89 5.23
N PHE A 108 -0.56 4.93 4.65
CA PHE A 108 -1.25 6.14 4.21
C PHE A 108 -1.04 6.52 2.73
N HIS A 109 -0.55 5.60 1.92
CA HIS A 109 -0.50 5.78 0.46
C HIS A 109 -1.71 5.07 -0.18
N ASP A 110 -1.67 4.86 -1.50
CA ASP A 110 -2.78 4.27 -2.24
C ASP A 110 -3.19 2.85 -1.80
N THR A 111 -4.40 2.48 -2.21
CA THR A 111 -4.98 1.17 -1.97
C THR A 111 -5.92 0.80 -3.12
N PHE A 112 -6.19 -0.49 -3.23
CA PHE A 112 -7.15 -1.05 -4.17
C PHE A 112 -7.91 -2.22 -3.52
N LEU A 113 -9.21 -2.29 -3.80
CA LEU A 113 -10.16 -3.19 -3.14
C LEU A 113 -10.96 -3.98 -4.19
N ALA A 114 -10.67 -5.28 -4.29
CA ALA A 114 -11.42 -6.22 -5.10
C ALA A 114 -11.74 -7.55 -4.41
N ALA A 115 -11.41 -8.68 -5.03
CA ALA A 115 -11.57 -9.98 -4.37
C ALA A 115 -10.65 -10.04 -3.14
N ASP A 116 -9.44 -9.50 -3.28
CA ASP A 116 -8.55 -9.14 -2.18
C ASP A 116 -8.43 -7.62 -2.00
N TYR A 117 -7.48 -7.18 -1.19
CA TYR A 117 -7.05 -5.78 -1.10
C TYR A 117 -5.54 -5.66 -1.24
N SER A 118 -5.08 -4.50 -1.67
CA SER A 118 -3.66 -4.25 -1.89
C SER A 118 -3.30 -2.78 -1.76
N HIS A 119 -2.01 -2.54 -1.91
CA HIS A 119 -1.35 -1.25 -1.86
C HIS A 119 -0.41 -1.14 -3.08
N PRO A 120 -0.95 -0.85 -4.27
CA PRO A 120 -0.17 -0.97 -5.51
C PRO A 120 1.01 0.01 -5.62
N GLY A 121 1.00 1.11 -4.87
CA GLY A 121 2.12 2.03 -4.73
C GLY A 121 3.36 1.42 -4.09
N ASP A 122 3.26 0.23 -3.49
CA ASP A 122 4.40 -0.57 -3.06
C ASP A 122 5.30 -1.03 -4.23
N ASN A 123 4.83 -0.97 -5.48
CA ASN A 123 5.66 -1.22 -6.66
C ASN A 123 6.66 -0.10 -6.94
N ILE A 124 6.40 1.13 -6.46
CA ILE A 124 7.22 2.29 -6.82
C ILE A 124 8.65 2.17 -6.28
N PRO A 125 8.89 1.89 -4.98
CA PRO A 125 10.25 1.80 -4.44
C PRO A 125 11.18 0.82 -5.19
N PRO A 126 10.81 -0.45 -5.44
CA PRO A 126 11.70 -1.38 -6.14
C PRO A 126 11.93 -1.01 -7.61
N ILE A 127 10.88 -0.61 -8.33
CA ILE A 127 11.00 -0.27 -9.76
C ILE A 127 11.84 1.01 -9.93
N LEU A 128 11.62 2.04 -9.10
CA LEU A 128 12.42 3.27 -9.13
C LEU A 128 13.88 3.01 -8.76
N ALA A 129 14.15 2.18 -7.75
CA ALA A 129 15.53 1.88 -7.35
C ALA A 129 16.32 1.21 -8.48
N VAL A 130 15.72 0.24 -9.19
CA VAL A 130 16.34 -0.37 -10.37
C VAL A 130 16.51 0.65 -11.49
N ALA A 131 15.51 1.50 -11.75
CA ALA A 131 15.59 2.53 -12.79
C ALA A 131 16.75 3.51 -12.55
N GLN A 132 16.93 3.97 -11.30
CA GLN A 132 18.05 4.82 -10.90
C GLN A 132 19.40 4.11 -11.02
N HIS A 133 19.47 2.84 -10.62
CA HIS A 133 20.68 2.04 -10.67
C HIS A 133 21.14 1.75 -12.11
N CYS A 134 20.21 1.40 -12.99
CA CYS A 134 20.53 1.13 -14.39
C CYS A 134 20.69 2.41 -15.23
N GLY A 135 20.39 3.58 -14.68
CA GLY A 135 20.47 4.86 -15.39
C GLY A 135 19.38 5.04 -16.45
N LEU A 136 18.17 4.59 -16.16
CA LEU A 136 17.06 4.60 -17.13
C LEU A 136 16.38 5.97 -17.22
N SER A 137 15.54 6.16 -18.24
CA SER A 137 14.76 7.38 -18.43
C SER A 137 13.44 7.36 -17.65
N GLY A 138 12.81 8.51 -17.51
CA GLY A 138 11.47 8.59 -16.92
C GLY A 138 10.38 7.94 -17.77
N ALA A 139 10.56 7.87 -19.09
CA ALA A 139 9.67 7.09 -19.95
C ALA A 139 9.75 5.58 -19.64
N ASP A 140 10.95 5.05 -19.37
CA ASP A 140 11.13 3.65 -18.99
C ASP A 140 10.50 3.38 -17.61
N LEU A 141 10.71 4.29 -16.65
CA LEU A 141 10.10 4.23 -15.32
C LEU A 141 8.56 4.17 -15.40
N VAL A 142 7.96 5.03 -16.21
CA VAL A 142 6.51 5.08 -16.41
C VAL A 142 5.98 3.75 -16.97
N ARG A 143 6.65 3.13 -17.94
CA ARG A 143 6.23 1.81 -18.46
C ARG A 143 6.30 0.73 -17.36
N GLY A 144 7.40 0.70 -16.61
CA GLY A 144 7.58 -0.26 -15.51
C GLY A 144 6.51 -0.14 -14.43
N LEU A 145 6.22 1.10 -13.99
CA LEU A 145 5.19 1.37 -12.99
C LEU A 145 3.79 1.01 -13.50
N ALA A 146 3.45 1.35 -14.75
CA ALA A 146 2.18 0.96 -15.34
C ALA A 146 1.97 -0.56 -15.31
N THR A 147 2.99 -1.34 -15.68
CA THR A 147 2.92 -2.82 -15.59
C THR A 147 2.79 -3.31 -14.15
N GLY A 148 3.59 -2.79 -13.21
CA GLY A 148 3.52 -3.22 -11.81
C GLY A 148 2.12 -3.02 -11.22
N TYR A 149 1.52 -1.85 -11.49
CA TYR A 149 0.14 -1.57 -11.10
C TYR A 149 -0.88 -2.48 -11.79
N GLU A 150 -0.77 -2.68 -13.11
CA GLU A 150 -1.65 -3.56 -13.88
C GLU A 150 -1.70 -4.96 -13.28
N ILE A 151 -0.53 -5.60 -13.16
CA ILE A 151 -0.43 -6.99 -12.70
C ILE A 151 -0.93 -7.14 -11.26
N GLN A 152 -0.60 -6.22 -10.35
CA GLN A 152 -1.06 -6.35 -8.97
C GLN A 152 -2.58 -6.18 -8.87
N VAL A 153 -3.15 -5.18 -9.53
CA VAL A 153 -4.59 -4.91 -9.50
C VAL A 153 -5.37 -6.08 -10.08
N ASP A 154 -4.89 -6.66 -11.17
CA ASP A 154 -5.52 -7.79 -11.84
C ASP A 154 -5.45 -9.09 -11.03
N LEU A 155 -4.32 -9.36 -10.38
CA LEU A 155 -4.21 -10.45 -9.41
C LEU A 155 -5.18 -10.27 -8.23
N VAL A 156 -5.33 -9.04 -7.72
CA VAL A 156 -6.26 -8.70 -6.63
C VAL A 156 -7.73 -8.81 -7.05
N LYS A 157 -8.04 -8.56 -8.34
CA LYS A 157 -9.38 -8.80 -8.91
C LYS A 157 -9.71 -10.29 -8.98
N GLY A 158 -8.72 -11.15 -9.25
CA GLY A 158 -8.95 -12.57 -9.53
C GLY A 158 -8.70 -13.57 -8.39
N ILE A 159 -7.86 -13.23 -7.41
CA ILE A 159 -7.41 -14.16 -6.36
C ILE A 159 -7.48 -13.48 -4.98
N CYS A 160 -8.39 -13.95 -4.12
CA CYS A 160 -8.48 -13.54 -2.72
C CYS A 160 -7.44 -14.29 -1.87
N LEU A 161 -6.38 -13.63 -1.38
CA LEU A 161 -5.40 -14.25 -0.49
C LEU A 161 -5.89 -14.25 0.97
N HIS A 162 -6.71 -13.27 1.32
CA HIS A 162 -7.22 -13.08 2.67
C HIS A 162 -8.01 -14.29 3.20
N GLU A 163 -8.84 -14.91 2.36
CA GLU A 163 -9.64 -16.08 2.75
C GLU A 163 -8.77 -17.30 3.12
N HIS A 164 -7.53 -17.34 2.60
CA HIS A 164 -6.53 -18.36 2.87
C HIS A 164 -5.51 -17.97 3.94
N LYS A 165 -5.68 -16.80 4.58
CA LYS A 165 -4.74 -16.26 5.57
C LYS A 165 -3.32 -16.10 5.01
N ILE A 166 -3.21 -15.78 3.72
CA ILE A 166 -1.97 -15.35 3.08
C ILE A 166 -1.92 -13.81 3.09
N ASP A 167 -0.73 -13.24 3.24
CA ASP A 167 -0.55 -11.78 3.18
C ASP A 167 -0.68 -11.31 1.73
N HIS A 168 -1.34 -10.16 1.52
CA HIS A 168 -1.58 -9.61 0.18
C HIS A 168 -0.29 -9.25 -0.57
N ILE A 169 0.86 -9.17 0.13
CA ILE A 169 2.17 -8.98 -0.50
C ILE A 169 2.56 -10.14 -1.44
N ALA A 170 1.88 -11.30 -1.38
CA ALA A 170 2.13 -12.38 -2.33
C ALA A 170 1.82 -11.98 -3.78
N HIS A 171 0.92 -11.01 -4.00
CA HIS A 171 0.68 -10.41 -5.31
C HIS A 171 1.69 -9.30 -5.67
N LEU A 172 2.39 -8.72 -4.68
CA LEU A 172 3.34 -7.62 -4.86
C LEU A 172 4.68 -8.09 -5.45
N GLY A 173 5.24 -9.21 -4.97
CA GLY A 173 6.48 -9.76 -5.53
C GLY A 173 6.43 -9.98 -7.05
N PRO A 174 5.47 -10.76 -7.58
CA PRO A 174 5.34 -11.01 -9.01
C PRO A 174 5.04 -9.74 -9.82
N SER A 175 4.23 -8.81 -9.30
CA SER A 175 3.95 -7.54 -9.99
C SER A 175 5.18 -6.62 -10.06
N ALA A 176 5.96 -6.53 -8.99
CA ALA A 176 7.22 -5.78 -8.99
C ALA A 176 8.24 -6.40 -9.96
N ALA A 177 8.35 -7.73 -10.00
CA ALA A 177 9.21 -8.42 -10.97
C ALA A 177 8.78 -8.17 -12.42
N ALA A 178 7.48 -8.20 -12.72
CA ALA A 178 6.95 -7.87 -14.04
C ALA A 178 7.19 -6.40 -14.43
N GLY A 179 7.02 -5.47 -13.48
CA GLY A 179 7.31 -4.05 -13.65
C GLY A 179 8.79 -3.77 -13.91
N ILE A 180 9.70 -4.42 -13.17
CA ILE A 180 11.15 -4.36 -13.42
C ILE A 180 11.49 -4.96 -14.80
N GLY A 181 10.85 -6.07 -15.17
CA GLY A 181 11.01 -6.68 -16.49
C GLY A 181 10.63 -5.75 -17.64
N THR A 182 9.50 -5.03 -17.50
CA THR A 182 9.05 -4.01 -18.46
C THR A 182 10.02 -2.83 -18.52
N LEU A 183 10.43 -2.33 -17.35
CA LEU A 183 11.36 -1.22 -17.19
C LEU A 183 12.66 -1.49 -17.96
N LEU A 184 13.22 -2.70 -17.80
CA LEU A 184 14.47 -3.12 -18.42
C LEU A 184 14.30 -3.66 -19.85
N ASN A 185 13.08 -3.68 -20.39
CA ASN A 185 12.74 -4.24 -21.70
C ASN A 185 13.24 -5.69 -21.88
N LEU A 186 12.99 -6.54 -20.87
CA LEU A 186 13.45 -7.92 -20.86
C LEU A 186 12.58 -8.83 -21.75
N PRO A 187 13.14 -9.91 -22.32
CA PRO A 187 12.34 -10.92 -23.02
C PRO A 187 11.31 -11.58 -22.10
N ALA A 188 10.16 -11.97 -22.67
CA ALA A 188 9.08 -12.63 -21.94
C ALA A 188 9.56 -13.84 -21.11
N GLU A 189 10.47 -14.68 -21.63
CA GLU A 189 11.03 -15.82 -20.89
C GLU A 189 11.74 -15.38 -19.59
N THR A 190 12.52 -14.29 -19.63
CA THR A 190 13.20 -13.75 -18.45
C THR A 190 12.19 -13.24 -17.42
N ILE A 191 11.17 -12.50 -17.88
CA ILE A 191 10.12 -11.99 -17.00
C ILE A 191 9.33 -13.14 -16.37
N TYR A 192 8.99 -14.15 -17.17
CA TYR A 192 8.29 -15.36 -16.75
C TYR A 192 9.01 -16.05 -15.58
N GLN A 193 10.32 -16.29 -15.71
CA GLN A 193 11.10 -16.92 -14.64
C GLN A 193 11.15 -16.03 -13.39
N ALA A 194 11.35 -14.72 -13.54
CA ALA A 194 11.45 -13.80 -12.41
C ALA A 194 10.13 -13.68 -11.63
N VAL A 195 8.99 -13.63 -12.33
CA VAL A 195 7.64 -13.60 -11.75
C VAL A 195 7.39 -14.85 -10.90
N GLN A 196 7.77 -16.03 -11.40
CA GLN A 196 7.62 -17.28 -10.65
C GLN A 196 8.48 -17.33 -9.40
N GLN A 197 9.76 -16.95 -9.52
CA GLN A 197 10.68 -16.89 -8.39
C GLN A 197 10.15 -15.91 -7.33
N ALA A 198 9.69 -14.74 -7.75
CA ALA A 198 9.18 -13.72 -6.84
C ALA A 198 7.96 -14.22 -6.06
N LEU A 199 6.93 -14.79 -6.73
CA LEU A 199 5.78 -15.39 -6.04
C LEU A 199 6.22 -16.42 -4.99
N HIS A 200 7.14 -17.31 -5.36
CA HIS A 200 7.60 -18.39 -4.50
C HIS A 200 8.25 -17.89 -3.21
N VAL A 201 9.05 -16.82 -3.27
CA VAL A 201 9.81 -16.31 -2.12
C VAL A 201 9.15 -15.16 -1.35
N THR A 202 8.08 -14.57 -1.90
CA THR A 202 7.35 -13.46 -1.25
C THR A 202 5.96 -13.85 -0.74
N THR A 203 5.67 -15.14 -0.66
CA THR A 203 4.41 -15.63 -0.07
C THR A 203 4.58 -15.86 1.42
N THR A 204 3.92 -15.03 2.23
CA THR A 204 3.97 -15.13 3.70
C THR A 204 2.59 -15.34 4.30
N THR A 205 2.53 -15.93 5.49
CA THR A 205 1.28 -16.00 6.25
C THR A 205 0.83 -14.61 6.67
N ARG A 206 -0.48 -14.47 6.93
CA ARG A 206 -1.10 -13.24 7.42
C ARG A 206 -0.79 -12.93 8.89
N GLN A 207 0.08 -13.72 9.55
CA GLN A 207 0.45 -13.48 10.94
C GLN A 207 1.12 -12.10 11.14
N SER A 208 1.72 -11.54 10.09
CA SER A 208 2.22 -10.16 10.01
C SER A 208 1.18 -9.07 10.41
N ARG A 209 -0.12 -9.41 10.38
CA ARG A 209 -1.24 -8.46 10.53
C ARG A 209 -2.29 -8.95 11.54
N LYS A 210 -1.94 -9.84 12.47
CA LYS A 210 -2.85 -10.37 13.50
C LYS A 210 -2.14 -10.56 14.85
N GLY A 211 -2.82 -10.24 15.96
CA GLY A 211 -2.25 -10.31 17.31
C GLY A 211 -1.45 -9.06 17.66
N GLU A 212 -0.23 -9.22 18.18
CA GLU A 212 0.72 -8.11 18.37
C GLU A 212 1.28 -7.67 17.02
N ILE A 213 0.65 -6.65 16.42
CA ILE A 213 1.07 -6.10 15.13
C ILE A 213 2.38 -5.34 15.31
N SER A 214 3.48 -5.96 14.88
CA SER A 214 4.82 -5.35 14.94
C SER A 214 5.10 -4.43 13.75
N SER A 215 6.23 -3.72 13.80
CA SER A 215 6.71 -2.90 12.67
C SER A 215 6.93 -3.71 11.40
N TRP A 216 6.95 -5.05 11.45
CA TRP A 216 7.00 -5.91 10.27
C TRP A 216 5.90 -5.59 9.25
N LYS A 217 4.75 -5.05 9.67
CA LYS A 217 3.70 -4.57 8.75
C LYS A 217 4.24 -3.60 7.69
N ALA A 218 5.21 -2.75 8.05
CA ALA A 218 5.87 -1.82 7.12
C ALA A 218 6.99 -2.48 6.30
N TYR A 219 7.68 -3.47 6.89
CA TYR A 219 8.77 -4.19 6.22
C TYR A 219 8.32 -5.25 5.22
N ALA A 220 7.17 -5.88 5.43
CA ALA A 220 6.66 -6.96 4.57
C ALA A 220 6.59 -6.57 3.07
N PRO A 221 5.97 -5.44 2.66
CA PRO A 221 5.99 -5.02 1.26
C PRO A 221 7.39 -4.63 0.76
N ALA A 222 8.20 -3.98 1.60
CA ALA A 222 9.59 -3.64 1.27
C ALA A 222 10.45 -4.90 1.03
N PHE A 223 10.19 -5.98 1.78
CA PHE A 223 10.80 -7.29 1.57
C PHE A 223 10.42 -7.86 0.21
N ALA A 224 9.13 -7.83 -0.15
CA ALA A 224 8.67 -8.32 -1.44
C ALA A 224 9.34 -7.57 -2.61
N GLY A 225 9.44 -6.24 -2.52
CA GLY A 225 10.15 -5.42 -3.50
C GLY A 225 11.65 -5.75 -3.59
N LYS A 226 12.32 -5.93 -2.45
CA LYS A 226 13.73 -6.36 -2.39
C LYS A 226 13.93 -7.71 -3.08
N MET A 227 13.08 -8.69 -2.77
CA MET A 227 13.15 -10.03 -3.34
C MET A 227 12.81 -10.06 -4.83
N ALA A 228 11.93 -9.18 -5.32
CA ALA A 228 11.66 -9.04 -6.75
C ALA A 228 12.90 -8.58 -7.53
N ILE A 229 13.69 -7.64 -6.98
CA ILE A 229 14.96 -7.21 -7.57
C ILE A 229 15.96 -8.38 -7.64
N GLU A 230 16.12 -9.11 -6.54
CA GLU A 230 17.01 -10.27 -6.49
C GLU A 230 16.56 -11.41 -7.42
N ALA A 231 15.25 -11.63 -7.54
CA ALA A 231 14.68 -12.61 -8.47
C ALA A 231 15.02 -12.26 -9.93
N VAL A 232 14.86 -10.99 -10.32
CA VAL A 232 15.22 -10.54 -11.67
C VAL A 232 16.72 -10.65 -11.91
N ASP A 233 17.57 -10.19 -10.98
CA ASP A 233 19.04 -10.30 -11.13
C ASP A 233 19.48 -11.77 -11.27
N ARG A 234 18.94 -12.66 -10.42
CA ARG A 234 19.26 -14.09 -10.50
C ARG A 234 18.91 -14.67 -11.88
N VAL A 235 17.73 -14.37 -12.42
CA VAL A 235 17.31 -14.87 -13.74
C VAL A 235 18.15 -14.27 -14.87
N LEU A 236 18.54 -13.00 -14.78
CA LEU A 236 19.45 -12.36 -15.75
C LEU A 236 20.81 -13.06 -15.83
N ARG A 237 21.20 -13.80 -14.77
CA ARG A 237 22.41 -14.63 -14.74
C ARG A 237 22.23 -16.03 -15.35
N GLY A 238 21.07 -16.30 -15.95
CA GLY A 238 20.77 -17.56 -16.64
C GLY A 238 20.06 -18.61 -15.79
N GLU A 239 19.66 -18.26 -14.58
CA GLU A 239 18.98 -19.18 -13.67
C GLU A 239 17.46 -19.27 -13.91
N GLY A 240 16.89 -20.45 -13.71
CA GLY A 240 15.43 -20.69 -13.76
C GLY A 240 14.76 -20.67 -12.38
N ALA A 241 13.43 -20.68 -12.37
CA ALA A 241 12.58 -20.71 -11.17
C ALA A 241 11.75 -22.00 -11.07
N PRO A 242 11.26 -22.37 -9.86
CA PRO A 242 10.23 -23.40 -9.73
C PRO A 242 9.01 -23.10 -10.61
N SER A 243 8.54 -24.09 -11.36
CA SER A 243 7.52 -23.92 -12.40
C SER A 243 6.64 -25.16 -12.57
N PRO A 244 5.32 -25.02 -12.83
CA PRO A 244 4.55 -23.78 -12.80
C PRO A 244 4.24 -23.31 -11.38
N ALA A 245 4.44 -22.02 -11.09
CA ALA A 245 4.36 -21.49 -9.72
C ALA A 245 2.92 -21.43 -9.17
N TRP A 246 1.94 -21.01 -9.98
CA TRP A 246 0.53 -21.01 -9.57
C TRP A 246 -0.11 -22.39 -9.70
N GLU A 247 0.07 -22.98 -10.88
CA GLU A 247 -0.64 -24.17 -11.34
C GLU A 247 -0.02 -25.49 -10.91
N GLY A 248 1.21 -25.49 -10.38
CA GLY A 248 1.94 -26.71 -10.06
C GLY A 248 1.21 -27.60 -9.06
N GLU A 249 1.47 -28.91 -9.13
CA GLU A 249 0.89 -29.91 -8.22
C GLU A 249 1.21 -29.60 -6.75
N ASP A 250 2.44 -29.14 -6.48
CA ASP A 250 2.90 -28.61 -5.19
C ASP A 250 2.96 -27.07 -5.17
N GLY A 251 2.19 -26.43 -6.05
CA GLY A 251 2.23 -25.00 -6.32
C GLY A 251 1.37 -24.15 -5.37
N PHE A 252 1.35 -22.85 -5.65
CA PHE A 252 0.68 -21.83 -4.85
C PHE A 252 -0.81 -22.14 -4.62
N ILE A 253 -1.55 -22.49 -5.69
CA ILE A 253 -2.99 -22.81 -5.56
C ILE A 253 -3.21 -24.07 -4.73
N ALA A 254 -2.42 -25.11 -4.99
CA ALA A 254 -2.63 -26.45 -4.45
C ALA A 254 -2.42 -26.51 -2.92
N TYR A 255 -1.46 -25.76 -2.38
CA TYR A 255 -1.07 -25.89 -0.98
C TYR A 255 -1.22 -24.61 -0.15
N LEU A 256 -1.24 -23.44 -0.76
CA LEU A 256 -1.30 -22.17 -0.03
C LEU A 256 -2.67 -21.49 -0.14
N LEU A 257 -3.48 -21.85 -1.13
CA LEU A 257 -4.82 -21.28 -1.35
C LEU A 257 -5.93 -22.34 -1.19
N GLY A 258 -6.89 -22.38 -2.13
CA GLY A 258 -8.10 -23.20 -2.08
C GLY A 258 -7.91 -24.70 -2.35
N GLY A 259 -6.68 -25.15 -2.59
CA GLY A 259 -6.37 -26.56 -2.80
C GLY A 259 -6.43 -27.01 -4.26
N PRO A 260 -6.11 -28.29 -4.56
CA PRO A 260 -5.95 -28.79 -5.94
C PRO A 260 -7.22 -28.77 -6.81
N LYS A 261 -8.38 -28.50 -6.21
CA LYS A 261 -9.67 -28.40 -6.92
C LYS A 261 -10.13 -26.94 -7.10
N ALA A 262 -9.42 -25.98 -6.53
CA ALA A 262 -9.77 -24.58 -6.65
C ALA A 262 -9.46 -24.07 -8.05
N GLN A 263 -10.25 -23.08 -8.46
CA GLN A 263 -10.10 -22.38 -9.72
C GLN A 263 -10.27 -20.89 -9.46
N TYR A 264 -9.38 -20.10 -10.04
CA TYR A 264 -9.42 -18.65 -10.02
C TYR A 264 -9.58 -18.10 -11.44
N ILE A 265 -10.11 -16.89 -11.55
CA ILE A 265 -10.26 -16.19 -12.83
C ILE A 265 -9.52 -14.86 -12.70
N VAL A 266 -8.39 -14.74 -13.40
CA VAL A 266 -7.56 -13.53 -13.39
C VAL A 266 -7.80 -12.75 -14.69
N PRO A 267 -8.33 -11.52 -14.63
CA PRO A 267 -8.37 -10.66 -15.80
C PRO A 267 -6.94 -10.22 -16.14
N LEU A 268 -6.55 -10.20 -17.41
CA LEU A 268 -5.33 -9.55 -17.87
C LEU A 268 -5.62 -8.79 -19.18
N PRO A 269 -4.90 -7.70 -19.49
CA PRO A 269 -5.00 -7.07 -20.80
C PRO A 269 -4.50 -8.01 -21.90
N GLU A 270 -5.14 -7.93 -23.06
CA GLU A 270 -4.66 -8.60 -24.27
C GLU A 270 -3.51 -7.80 -24.91
N LYS A 271 -2.77 -8.45 -25.81
CA LYS A 271 -1.69 -7.78 -26.54
C LYS A 271 -2.21 -6.54 -27.27
N GLY A 272 -1.58 -5.40 -27.02
CA GLY A 272 -1.95 -4.10 -27.57
C GLY A 272 -3.04 -3.36 -26.78
N GLU A 273 -3.63 -3.98 -25.75
CA GLU A 273 -4.53 -3.27 -24.82
C GLU A 273 -3.73 -2.42 -23.82
N PRO A 274 -4.20 -1.20 -23.50
CA PRO A 274 -3.49 -0.30 -22.59
C PRO A 274 -3.53 -0.80 -21.15
N LYS A 275 -2.42 -0.59 -20.42
CA LYS A 275 -2.28 -0.87 -18.99
C LYS A 275 -2.86 0.29 -18.17
N ARG A 276 -4.13 0.18 -17.76
CA ARG A 276 -4.93 1.26 -17.15
C ARG A 276 -5.26 1.06 -15.68
N ALA A 277 -4.92 -0.08 -15.08
CA ALA A 277 -5.45 -0.47 -13.76
C ALA A 277 -5.05 0.47 -12.61
N ILE A 278 -3.98 1.27 -12.77
CA ILE A 278 -3.64 2.33 -11.80
C ILE A 278 -4.79 3.33 -11.59
N LEU A 279 -5.64 3.56 -12.60
CA LEU A 279 -6.77 4.48 -12.53
C LEU A 279 -7.92 3.95 -11.65
N ASP A 280 -7.96 2.64 -11.41
CA ASP A 280 -8.92 2.01 -10.50
C ASP A 280 -8.49 2.15 -9.02
N THR A 281 -7.22 2.49 -8.77
CA THR A 281 -6.67 2.64 -7.41
C THR A 281 -7.03 4.00 -6.82
N TYR A 282 -6.98 4.13 -5.49
CA TYR A 282 -7.20 5.43 -4.85
C TYR A 282 -6.28 5.68 -3.68
N THR A 283 -5.93 6.95 -3.49
CA THR A 283 -5.14 7.40 -2.35
C THR A 283 -6.03 7.56 -1.14
N LYS A 284 -5.59 7.01 0.00
CA LYS A 284 -6.18 7.36 1.30
C LYS A 284 -6.00 8.86 1.55
N GLU A 285 -7.09 9.57 1.78
CA GLU A 285 -7.05 10.99 2.16
C GLU A 285 -6.79 11.14 3.65
N HIS A 286 -7.30 10.20 4.45
CA HIS A 286 -7.15 10.18 5.89
C HIS A 286 -6.16 9.10 6.29
N SER A 287 -5.22 9.40 7.18
CA SER A 287 -4.27 8.40 7.72
C SER A 287 -5.03 7.51 8.68
N ALA A 288 -5.86 6.63 8.14
CA ALA A 288 -6.71 5.70 8.85
C ALA A 288 -6.83 4.42 8.01
N GLU A 289 -7.30 3.34 8.62
CA GLU A 289 -7.58 2.11 7.89
C GLU A 289 -8.62 2.31 6.75
N TYR A 290 -8.55 1.53 5.67
CA TYR A 290 -9.23 1.85 4.42
C TYR A 290 -10.77 1.78 4.50
N GLN A 291 -11.34 0.92 5.35
CA GLN A 291 -12.78 0.81 5.59
C GLN A 291 -13.33 2.03 6.33
N SER A 292 -12.46 2.80 6.99
CA SER A 292 -12.86 4.02 7.69
C SER A 292 -12.96 5.26 6.78
N GLN A 293 -12.37 5.26 5.58
CA GLN A 293 -12.24 6.48 4.75
C GLN A 293 -13.60 7.12 4.45
N ALA A 294 -14.56 6.34 3.93
CA ALA A 294 -15.91 6.82 3.65
C ALA A 294 -16.67 7.23 4.91
N LEU A 295 -16.41 6.57 6.04
CA LEU A 295 -17.06 6.87 7.30
C LEU A 295 -16.50 8.16 7.95
N ILE A 296 -15.23 8.51 7.72
CA ILE A 296 -14.66 9.80 8.10
C ILE A 296 -15.33 10.92 7.29
N ASP A 297 -15.44 10.77 5.97
CA ASP A 297 -16.11 11.77 5.13
C ASP A 297 -17.60 11.92 5.49
N LEU A 298 -18.27 10.81 5.81
CA LEU A 298 -19.64 10.80 6.30
C LEU A 298 -19.76 11.53 7.65
N ALA A 299 -18.86 11.28 8.60
CA ALA A 299 -18.83 12.00 9.88
C ALA A 299 -18.70 13.51 9.67
N ARG A 300 -17.76 13.94 8.82
CA ARG A 300 -17.54 15.36 8.49
C ARG A 300 -18.79 16.01 7.89
N ARG A 301 -19.51 15.28 7.03
CA ARG A 301 -20.77 15.73 6.42
C ARG A 301 -21.92 15.79 7.42
N MET A 302 -21.96 14.87 8.38
CA MET A 302 -23.03 14.79 9.38
C MET A 302 -22.84 15.74 10.57
N GLY A 303 -21.59 16.05 10.97
CA GLY A 303 -21.28 16.91 12.11
C GLY A 303 -22.09 18.21 12.15
N PRO A 304 -22.09 19.03 11.08
CA PRO A 304 -22.90 20.26 11.02
C PRO A 304 -24.42 20.03 11.10
N LYS A 305 -24.91 18.87 10.66
CA LYS A 305 -26.35 18.51 10.74
C LYS A 305 -26.75 18.12 12.15
N ILE A 306 -25.84 17.49 12.90
CA ILE A 306 -26.05 17.09 14.30
C ILE A 306 -25.95 18.31 15.24
N GLY A 307 -24.97 19.18 15.00
CA GLY A 307 -24.71 20.35 15.83
C GLY A 307 -24.10 19.96 17.17
N ASP A 308 -24.86 20.14 18.26
CA ASP A 308 -24.38 19.88 19.62
C ASP A 308 -24.29 18.37 19.93
N LEU A 309 -23.07 17.84 19.85
CA LEU A 309 -22.77 16.42 20.08
C LEU A 309 -23.11 15.94 21.50
N SER A 310 -23.26 16.84 22.49
CA SER A 310 -23.67 16.46 23.86
C SER A 310 -25.12 15.94 23.92
N LYS A 311 -25.92 16.25 22.88
CA LYS A 311 -27.29 15.76 22.71
C LYS A 311 -27.37 14.38 22.08
N VAL A 312 -26.27 13.81 21.59
CA VAL A 312 -26.26 12.45 21.04
C VAL A 312 -26.55 11.45 22.16
N GLU A 313 -27.53 10.58 21.91
CA GLU A 313 -27.88 9.44 22.77
C GLU A 313 -27.17 8.17 22.27
N SER A 314 -27.25 7.86 20.98
CA SER A 314 -26.55 6.74 20.34
C SER A 314 -26.22 7.02 18.87
N ILE A 315 -25.20 6.32 18.36
CA ILE A 315 -24.84 6.31 16.95
C ILE A 315 -24.68 4.85 16.53
N VAL A 316 -25.38 4.43 15.48
CA VAL A 316 -25.28 3.09 14.91
C VAL A 316 -24.78 3.19 13.47
N ILE A 317 -23.66 2.53 13.18
CA ILE A 317 -23.08 2.43 11.84
C ILE A 317 -23.47 1.08 11.24
N HIS A 318 -24.38 1.09 10.27
CA HIS A 318 -24.73 -0.07 9.46
C HIS A 318 -23.70 -0.20 8.33
N THR A 319 -22.97 -1.31 8.28
CA THR A 319 -21.82 -1.47 7.38
C THR A 319 -21.61 -2.94 7.01
N SER A 320 -20.59 -3.25 6.21
CA SER A 320 -20.29 -4.60 5.77
C SER A 320 -19.78 -5.49 6.90
N HIS A 321 -19.84 -6.81 6.69
CA HIS A 321 -19.20 -7.83 7.53
C HIS A 321 -17.75 -7.44 7.85
N HIS A 322 -16.99 -7.07 6.81
CA HIS A 322 -15.58 -6.76 6.95
C HIS A 322 -15.36 -5.57 7.91
N THR A 323 -16.08 -4.46 7.73
CA THR A 323 -15.96 -3.31 8.63
C THR A 323 -16.42 -3.66 10.05
N HIS A 324 -17.54 -4.37 10.21
CA HIS A 324 -18.11 -4.74 11.51
C HIS A 324 -17.16 -5.61 12.34
N TYR A 325 -16.59 -6.66 11.73
CA TYR A 325 -15.76 -7.64 12.43
C TYR A 325 -14.26 -7.29 12.47
N VAL A 326 -13.77 -6.40 11.59
CA VAL A 326 -12.35 -6.02 11.57
C VAL A 326 -12.07 -4.76 12.37
N ILE A 327 -12.89 -3.71 12.25
CA ILE A 327 -12.66 -2.41 12.94
C ILE A 327 -13.84 -1.92 13.78
N GLY A 328 -14.97 -2.60 13.68
CA GLY A 328 -16.19 -2.31 14.43
C GLY A 328 -16.29 -3.00 15.78
N THR A 329 -17.45 -2.83 16.41
CA THR A 329 -17.82 -3.49 17.67
C THR A 329 -17.94 -5.00 17.55
N GLY A 330 -18.17 -5.54 16.35
CA GLY A 330 -18.22 -6.98 16.10
C GLY A 330 -16.89 -7.69 16.28
N ALA A 331 -15.77 -6.95 16.27
CA ALA A 331 -14.45 -7.50 16.55
C ALA A 331 -14.31 -8.05 17.98
N ASN A 332 -15.14 -7.57 18.93
CA ASN A 332 -15.08 -7.92 20.34
C ASN A 332 -13.71 -7.64 21.00
N ASP A 333 -12.98 -6.64 20.49
CA ASP A 333 -11.69 -6.19 21.02
C ASP A 333 -11.89 -4.99 21.96
N PRO A 334 -11.78 -5.14 23.29
CA PRO A 334 -11.99 -4.04 24.23
C PRO A 334 -10.97 -2.90 24.06
N GLN A 335 -9.77 -3.20 23.56
CA GLN A 335 -8.72 -2.21 23.28
C GLN A 335 -9.16 -1.18 22.23
N LYS A 336 -10.11 -1.52 21.34
CA LYS A 336 -10.71 -0.56 20.38
C LYS A 336 -11.67 0.43 21.03
N MET A 337 -11.88 0.35 22.34
CA MET A 337 -12.65 1.30 23.15
C MET A 337 -11.80 1.93 24.26
N ASP A 338 -10.47 1.72 24.24
CA ASP A 338 -9.56 2.19 25.29
C ASP A 338 -8.81 3.47 24.84
N PRO A 339 -8.96 4.61 25.52
CA PRO A 339 -8.23 5.85 25.21
C PRO A 339 -6.71 5.77 25.42
N LYS A 340 -6.20 4.68 26.01
CA LYS A 340 -4.77 4.39 26.16
C LYS A 340 -4.23 3.43 25.11
N ALA A 341 -5.06 3.01 24.16
CA ALA A 341 -4.64 2.13 23.08
C ALA A 341 -3.57 2.78 22.20
N SER A 342 -2.75 1.95 21.55
CA SER A 342 -1.73 2.43 20.63
C SER A 342 -2.35 3.10 19.40
N ARG A 343 -1.54 3.88 18.67
CA ARG A 343 -1.94 4.46 17.37
C ARG A 343 -2.50 3.37 16.45
N GLU A 344 -1.82 2.23 16.38
CA GLU A 344 -2.17 1.12 15.50
C GLU A 344 -3.55 0.52 15.85
N THR A 345 -3.92 0.50 17.13
CA THR A 345 -5.25 0.07 17.56
C THR A 345 -6.32 1.13 17.29
N LEU A 346 -6.03 2.41 17.56
CA LEU A 346 -6.96 3.50 17.28
C LEU A 346 -7.22 3.68 15.78
N ASP A 347 -6.22 3.38 14.94
CA ASP A 347 -6.29 3.33 13.48
C ASP A 347 -7.29 2.28 12.96
N HIS A 348 -7.64 1.30 13.80
CA HIS A 348 -8.59 0.22 13.52
C HIS A 348 -9.79 0.24 14.48
N SER A 349 -10.12 1.40 15.05
CA SER A 349 -11.32 1.60 15.87
C SER A 349 -12.26 2.56 15.17
N ILE A 350 -13.25 2.05 14.44
CA ILE A 350 -14.18 2.92 13.71
C ILE A 350 -15.01 3.80 14.64
N MET A 351 -15.26 3.34 15.86
CA MET A 351 -15.97 4.09 16.89
C MET A 351 -15.16 5.33 17.30
N TYR A 352 -13.86 5.16 17.55
CA TYR A 352 -12.96 6.28 17.84
C TYR A 352 -12.84 7.23 16.65
N ILE A 353 -12.60 6.64 15.47
CA ILE A 353 -12.37 7.38 14.23
C ILE A 353 -13.56 8.29 13.92
N PHE A 354 -14.77 7.73 13.99
CA PHE A 354 -16.00 8.46 13.70
C PHE A 354 -16.27 9.56 14.75
N ALA A 355 -16.00 9.30 16.04
CA ALA A 355 -16.15 10.30 17.10
C ALA A 355 -15.25 11.52 16.89
N VAL A 356 -13.95 11.30 16.63
CA VAL A 356 -12.99 12.39 16.41
C VAL A 356 -13.29 13.12 15.11
N ALA A 357 -13.66 12.42 14.04
CA ALA A 357 -14.04 13.05 12.77
C ALA A 357 -15.29 13.94 12.90
N LEU A 358 -16.25 13.55 13.74
CA LEU A 358 -17.41 14.39 14.09
C LEU A 358 -17.02 15.65 14.86
N GLU A 359 -16.13 15.50 15.85
CA GLU A 359 -15.72 16.61 16.73
C GLU A 359 -14.80 17.62 16.03
N ASP A 360 -13.84 17.13 15.24
CA ASP A 360 -12.77 17.96 14.67
C ASP A 360 -13.06 18.36 13.21
N GLY A 361 -14.05 17.76 12.55
CA GLY A 361 -14.36 18.02 11.14
C GLY A 361 -13.27 17.56 10.16
N GLY A 362 -12.31 16.75 10.62
CA GLY A 362 -11.20 16.23 9.85
C GLY A 362 -10.43 15.11 10.57
N TRP A 363 -9.42 14.57 9.90
CA TRP A 363 -8.56 13.52 10.42
C TRP A 363 -7.10 13.78 10.09
N HIS A 364 -6.22 13.77 11.09
CA HIS A 364 -4.80 14.08 10.92
C HIS A 364 -3.92 12.91 11.38
N HIS A 365 -2.88 12.59 10.61
CA HIS A 365 -2.02 11.40 10.80
C HIS A 365 -1.30 11.27 12.15
N ALA A 366 -1.13 12.39 12.86
CA ALA A 366 -0.49 12.46 14.17
C ALA A 366 -1.44 13.04 15.25
N ALA A 367 -1.90 14.28 15.08
CA ALA A 367 -2.77 14.96 16.03
C ALA A 367 -4.06 14.19 16.40
N SER A 368 -4.69 13.46 15.46
CA SER A 368 -5.87 12.65 15.75
C SER A 368 -5.58 11.41 16.59
N TYR A 369 -4.31 11.09 16.85
CA TYR A 369 -3.87 9.96 17.68
C TYR A 369 -3.15 10.40 18.96
N ALA A 370 -2.95 11.69 19.18
CA ALA A 370 -2.22 12.19 20.33
C ALA A 370 -2.92 11.76 21.64
N PRO A 371 -2.17 11.32 22.68
CA PRO A 371 -2.77 10.91 23.94
C PRO A 371 -3.72 11.97 24.52
N GLU A 372 -3.36 13.25 24.43
CA GLU A 372 -4.17 14.38 24.89
C GLU A 372 -5.49 14.51 24.11
N ARG A 373 -5.50 14.12 22.82
CA ARG A 373 -6.69 14.11 21.97
C ARG A 373 -7.58 12.92 22.29
N ALA A 374 -7.01 11.72 22.42
CA ALA A 374 -7.75 10.49 22.71
C ALA A 374 -8.36 10.49 24.12
N ASN A 375 -7.72 11.16 25.09
CA ASN A 375 -8.15 11.19 26.48
C ASN A 375 -9.14 12.32 26.83
N ARG A 376 -9.66 13.06 25.84
CA ARG A 376 -10.69 14.08 26.10
C ARG A 376 -11.99 13.42 26.59
N ALA A 377 -12.53 13.90 27.71
CA ALA A 377 -13.70 13.29 28.36
C ALA A 377 -14.96 13.26 27.47
N ASN A 378 -15.19 14.31 26.68
CA ASN A 378 -16.28 14.37 25.72
C ASN A 378 -16.11 13.35 24.57
N THR A 379 -14.90 13.18 24.06
CA THR A 379 -14.58 12.19 23.03
C THR A 379 -14.84 10.79 23.53
N ILE A 380 -14.34 10.44 24.72
CA ILE A 380 -14.59 9.13 25.34
C ILE A 380 -16.10 8.90 25.49
N ALA A 381 -16.84 9.90 26.00
CA ALA A 381 -18.29 9.78 26.17
C ALA A 381 -19.05 9.60 24.84
N LEU A 382 -18.61 10.24 23.75
CA LEU A 382 -19.20 10.07 22.41
C LEU A 382 -18.80 8.73 21.79
N TRP A 383 -17.53 8.36 21.88
CA TRP A 383 -16.95 7.11 21.41
C TRP A 383 -17.73 5.91 21.95
N HIS A 384 -18.03 5.87 23.25
CA HIS A 384 -18.81 4.80 23.88
C HIS A 384 -20.30 4.78 23.50
N LYS A 385 -20.81 5.76 22.75
CA LYS A 385 -22.17 5.77 22.19
C LYS A 385 -22.24 5.24 20.76
N ILE A 386 -21.08 4.99 20.13
CA ILE A 386 -21.00 4.52 18.75
C ILE A 386 -20.91 3.00 18.74
N SER A 387 -21.80 2.36 18.00
CA SER A 387 -21.78 0.93 17.72
C SER A 387 -21.84 0.65 16.22
N THR A 388 -21.49 -0.57 15.84
CA THR A 388 -21.59 -1.04 14.45
C THR A 388 -22.53 -2.23 14.36
N LEU A 389 -23.21 -2.35 13.23
CA LEU A 389 -24.07 -3.49 12.91
C LEU A 389 -23.75 -3.95 11.48
N GLU A 390 -23.54 -5.25 11.28
CA GLU A 390 -23.50 -5.80 9.93
C GLU A 390 -24.87 -5.65 9.27
N ASP A 391 -24.87 -5.09 8.06
CA ASP A 391 -26.03 -5.01 7.19
C ASP A 391 -25.77 -5.87 5.93
N PRO A 392 -26.59 -6.91 5.66
CA PRO A 392 -26.36 -7.83 4.56
C PRO A 392 -26.23 -7.16 3.19
N GLU A 393 -26.91 -6.03 2.96
CA GLU A 393 -26.81 -5.31 1.69
C GLU A 393 -25.45 -4.63 1.55
N TRP A 394 -24.90 -4.07 2.64
CA TRP A 394 -23.53 -3.52 2.63
C TRP A 394 -22.48 -4.61 2.46
N THR A 395 -22.68 -5.80 3.04
CA THR A 395 -21.81 -6.97 2.80
C THR A 395 -21.86 -7.41 1.33
N ARG A 396 -23.06 -7.52 0.75
CA ARG A 396 -23.22 -7.87 -0.68
C ARG A 396 -22.52 -6.88 -1.60
N ARG A 397 -22.71 -5.57 -1.37
CA ARG A 397 -22.07 -4.50 -2.14
C ARG A 397 -20.55 -4.50 -1.98
N TYR A 398 -20.04 -4.78 -0.78
CA TYR A 398 -18.60 -4.89 -0.53
C TYR A 398 -17.93 -5.95 -1.43
N HIS A 399 -18.60 -7.09 -1.63
CA HIS A 399 -18.13 -8.19 -2.47
C HIS A 399 -18.52 -8.08 -3.94
N SER A 400 -19.23 -7.02 -4.36
CA SER A 400 -19.64 -6.88 -5.76
C SER A 400 -18.43 -6.72 -6.67
N HIS A 401 -18.45 -7.46 -7.78
CA HIS A 401 -17.50 -7.30 -8.87
C HIS A 401 -17.91 -6.16 -9.83
N ASP A 402 -19.15 -5.65 -9.74
CA ASP A 402 -19.58 -4.47 -10.48
C ASP A 402 -19.10 -3.20 -9.74
N PRO A 403 -18.20 -2.40 -10.33
CA PRO A 403 -17.73 -1.16 -9.74
C PRO A 403 -18.85 -0.17 -9.38
N LYS A 404 -20.01 -0.24 -10.05
CA LYS A 404 -21.15 0.65 -9.79
C LYS A 404 -21.91 0.29 -8.51
N GLU A 405 -21.90 -0.97 -8.12
CA GLU A 405 -22.56 -1.42 -6.89
C GLU A 405 -21.62 -1.39 -5.69
N LYS A 406 -20.32 -1.48 -5.96
CA LYS A 406 -19.28 -1.64 -4.95
C LYS A 406 -19.28 -0.52 -3.93
N ALA A 407 -19.23 -0.90 -2.66
CA ALA A 407 -19.27 0.04 -1.55
C ALA A 407 -18.40 -0.43 -0.38
N PHE A 408 -17.71 0.54 0.22
CA PHE A 408 -16.79 0.34 1.34
C PHE A 408 -17.16 1.19 2.56
N GLY A 409 -18.23 1.97 2.49
CA GLY A 409 -18.71 2.80 3.59
C GLY A 409 -19.86 2.19 4.39
N GLY A 410 -20.89 2.98 4.64
CA GLY A 410 -22.02 2.58 5.46
C GLY A 410 -23.12 3.61 5.56
N ARG A 411 -24.20 3.22 6.24
CA ARG A 411 -25.31 4.09 6.65
C ARG A 411 -25.21 4.34 8.14
N VAL A 412 -25.20 5.61 8.54
CA VAL A 412 -25.12 6.01 9.94
C VAL A 412 -26.47 6.53 10.41
N VAL A 413 -26.88 6.09 11.59
CA VAL A 413 -28.09 6.54 12.28
C VAL A 413 -27.69 7.14 13.62
N VAL A 414 -27.94 8.42 13.79
CA VAL A 414 -27.70 9.17 15.03
C VAL A 414 -29.04 9.41 15.71
N THR A 415 -29.18 8.92 16.93
CA THR A 415 -30.33 9.19 17.80
C THR A 415 -29.94 10.27 18.80
N LEU A 416 -30.70 11.37 18.82
CA LEU A 416 -30.54 12.45 19.79
C LEU A 416 -31.42 12.22 21.02
N LYS A 417 -31.03 12.79 22.15
CA LYS A 417 -31.85 12.86 23.37
C LYS A 417 -33.22 13.46 23.02
N GLY A 418 -34.28 12.73 23.35
CA GLY A 418 -35.66 13.09 22.96
C GLY A 418 -36.16 12.36 21.70
N GLY A 419 -35.36 11.45 21.13
CA GLY A 419 -35.80 10.50 20.09
C GLY A 419 -35.73 11.02 18.65
N SER A 420 -35.21 12.24 18.41
CA SER A 420 -34.99 12.73 17.05
C SER A 420 -33.87 11.95 16.36
N ILE A 421 -34.06 11.62 15.08
CA ILE A 421 -33.13 10.80 14.30
C ILE A 421 -32.52 11.62 13.17
N ILE A 422 -31.20 11.51 13.00
CA ILE A 422 -30.46 12.01 11.84
C ILE A 422 -29.79 10.81 11.18
N SER A 423 -30.08 10.58 9.90
CA SER A 423 -29.46 9.50 9.13
C SER A 423 -28.83 10.01 7.84
N ASP A 424 -27.74 9.37 7.44
CA ASP A 424 -27.04 9.65 6.18
C ASP A 424 -26.21 8.41 5.78
N GLU A 425 -25.82 8.31 4.51
CA GLU A 425 -25.03 7.18 4.01
C GLU A 425 -24.01 7.58 2.95
N LEU A 426 -22.88 6.87 2.91
CA LEU A 426 -21.85 7.08 1.89
C LEU A 426 -21.27 5.74 1.44
N ALA A 427 -21.26 5.51 0.13
CA ALA A 427 -20.82 4.25 -0.46
C ALA A 427 -19.30 4.11 -0.54
N VAL A 428 -18.61 5.17 -0.99
CA VAL A 428 -17.16 5.22 -1.18
C VAL A 428 -16.63 6.55 -0.67
N ALA A 429 -15.35 6.60 -0.29
CA ALA A 429 -14.70 7.82 0.17
C ALA A 429 -14.73 8.92 -0.89
N ASP A 430 -14.69 10.18 -0.48
CA ASP A 430 -14.75 11.30 -1.41
C ASP A 430 -13.59 11.26 -2.41
N ALA A 431 -12.39 10.89 -1.93
CA ALA A 431 -11.16 10.78 -2.71
C ALA A 431 -11.12 9.59 -3.70
N HIS A 432 -12.06 8.65 -3.60
CA HIS A 432 -12.13 7.48 -4.48
C HIS A 432 -12.37 7.90 -5.96
N PRO A 433 -11.90 7.15 -6.98
CA PRO A 433 -12.19 7.42 -8.40
C PRO A 433 -13.68 7.58 -8.72
N LEU A 434 -14.52 6.89 -7.95
CA LEU A 434 -16.00 6.94 -8.02
C LEU A 434 -16.63 7.82 -6.93
N GLY A 435 -15.81 8.54 -6.15
CA GLY A 435 -16.24 9.40 -5.05
C GLY A 435 -16.69 10.78 -5.50
N ALA A 436 -17.10 11.62 -4.55
CA ALA A 436 -17.58 12.98 -4.83
C ALA A 436 -16.45 13.94 -5.25
N ARG A 437 -15.20 13.65 -4.86
CA ARG A 437 -14.00 14.44 -5.18
C ARG A 437 -12.81 13.52 -5.44
N PRO A 438 -12.78 12.81 -6.59
CA PRO A 438 -11.63 12.01 -6.98
C PRO A 438 -10.37 12.87 -6.97
N PHE A 439 -9.33 12.43 -6.27
CA PHE A 439 -8.09 13.21 -6.13
C PHE A 439 -7.43 13.47 -7.49
N LYS A 440 -7.04 14.73 -7.71
CA LYS A 440 -6.26 15.18 -8.87
C LYS A 440 -4.91 15.73 -8.42
N ARG A 441 -4.01 16.05 -9.36
CA ARG A 441 -2.65 16.58 -9.07
C ARG A 441 -2.61 17.65 -7.95
N PRO A 442 -3.51 18.66 -7.91
CA PRO A 442 -3.50 19.64 -6.81
C PRO A 442 -3.75 19.04 -5.41
N ASP A 443 -4.60 18.01 -5.31
CA ASP A 443 -4.87 17.32 -4.04
C ASP A 443 -3.63 16.53 -3.56
N TYR A 444 -2.93 15.84 -4.48
CA TYR A 444 -1.68 15.14 -4.16
C TYR A 444 -0.58 16.11 -3.73
N ILE A 445 -0.42 17.23 -4.44
CA ILE A 445 0.53 18.28 -4.05
C ILE A 445 0.18 18.84 -2.67
N LYS A 446 -1.11 19.11 -2.40
CA LYS A 446 -1.57 19.59 -1.08
C LYS A 446 -1.26 18.57 0.01
N LYS A 447 -1.48 17.28 -0.24
CA LYS A 447 -1.14 16.20 0.69
C LYS A 447 0.37 16.14 0.94
N PHE A 448 1.19 16.21 -0.11
CA PHE A 448 2.65 16.24 0.00
C PHE A 448 3.12 17.43 0.84
N ARG A 449 2.65 18.64 0.57
CA ARG A 449 3.02 19.82 1.36
C ARG A 449 2.59 19.70 2.82
N THR A 450 1.38 19.19 3.08
CA THR A 450 0.89 18.96 4.45
C THR A 450 1.77 17.95 5.20
N LEU A 451 2.14 16.84 4.56
CA LEU A 451 2.92 15.77 5.21
C LEU A 451 4.43 16.04 5.28
N SER A 452 4.93 16.97 4.46
CA SER A 452 6.32 17.38 4.48
C SER A 452 6.57 18.68 5.25
N ASP A 453 5.53 19.32 5.78
CA ASP A 453 5.65 20.54 6.57
C ASP A 453 6.53 20.31 7.81
N GLY A 454 7.47 21.23 8.04
CA GLY A 454 8.49 21.11 9.10
C GLY A 454 9.54 20.01 8.89
N VAL A 455 9.40 19.14 7.88
CA VAL A 455 10.32 18.03 7.58
C VAL A 455 11.23 18.33 6.39
N ILE A 456 10.64 18.73 5.26
CA ILE A 456 11.35 19.06 4.02
C ILE A 456 11.32 20.57 3.81
N ALA A 457 12.47 21.17 3.49
CA ALA A 457 12.52 22.60 3.18
C ALA A 457 11.61 22.95 1.98
N PRO A 458 10.88 24.07 1.99
CA PRO A 458 9.95 24.43 0.90
C PRO A 458 10.59 24.42 -0.50
N SER A 459 11.84 24.87 -0.62
CA SER A 459 12.58 24.84 -1.89
C SER A 459 12.83 23.42 -2.40
N GLU A 460 13.07 22.47 -1.50
CA GLU A 460 13.27 21.06 -1.83
C GLU A 460 11.94 20.37 -2.18
N GLN A 461 10.84 20.76 -1.52
CA GLN A 461 9.49 20.34 -1.91
C GLN A 461 9.17 20.78 -3.35
N ASP A 462 9.43 22.06 -3.67
CA ASP A 462 9.17 22.62 -5.00
C ASP A 462 10.05 21.96 -6.07
N ARG A 463 11.33 21.69 -5.78
CA ARG A 463 12.24 20.94 -6.67
C ARG A 463 11.71 19.54 -6.97
N PHE A 464 11.30 18.80 -5.93
CA PHE A 464 10.77 17.45 -6.10
C PHE A 464 9.50 17.46 -6.97
N ILE A 465 8.55 18.36 -6.69
CA ILE A 465 7.33 18.51 -7.50
C ILE A 465 7.68 18.84 -8.95
N ALA A 466 8.58 19.80 -9.19
CA ALA A 466 8.99 20.17 -10.55
C ALA A 466 9.67 19.02 -11.31
N THR A 467 10.35 18.11 -10.60
CA THR A 467 10.94 16.90 -11.18
C THR A 467 9.83 15.93 -11.62
N VAL A 468 8.80 15.73 -10.80
CA VAL A 468 7.65 14.88 -11.14
C VAL A 468 6.81 15.45 -12.28
N GLU A 469 6.62 16.78 -12.36
CA GLU A 469 5.91 17.44 -13.47
C GLU A 469 6.56 17.17 -14.84
N ARG A 470 7.85 16.80 -14.83
CA ARG A 470 8.65 16.50 -16.01
C ARG A 470 8.90 15.01 -16.21
N LEU A 471 8.19 14.14 -15.50
CA LEU A 471 8.48 12.70 -15.36
C LEU A 471 8.88 12.03 -16.67
N THR A 472 8.08 12.12 -17.73
CA THR A 472 8.36 11.44 -19.02
C THR A 472 9.52 12.05 -19.81
N SER A 473 9.93 13.28 -19.47
CA SER A 473 11.05 13.98 -20.11
C SER A 473 12.38 13.81 -19.36
N LEU A 474 12.37 13.17 -18.18
CA LEU A 474 13.59 12.88 -17.43
C LEU A 474 14.49 11.93 -18.21
N LYS A 475 15.73 12.35 -18.42
CA LYS A 475 16.79 11.59 -19.10
C LYS A 475 17.45 10.61 -18.13
N ALA A 476 18.27 9.73 -18.70
CA ALA A 476 19.18 8.87 -17.96
C ALA A 476 19.97 9.68 -16.91
N GLY A 477 19.96 9.21 -15.66
CA GLY A 477 20.63 9.86 -14.52
C GLY A 477 19.79 10.90 -13.76
N GLU A 478 18.76 11.49 -14.39
CA GLU A 478 17.88 12.49 -13.75
C GLU A 478 16.88 11.85 -12.77
N LEU A 479 16.63 10.53 -12.86
CA LEU A 479 15.75 9.82 -11.93
C LEU A 479 16.24 9.86 -10.47
N THR A 480 17.52 10.17 -10.24
CA THR A 480 18.06 10.37 -8.89
C THR A 480 17.50 11.61 -8.20
N ASP A 481 16.83 12.51 -8.94
CA ASP A 481 16.11 13.65 -8.39
C ASP A 481 14.69 13.30 -7.90
N LEU A 482 14.19 12.09 -8.17
CA LEU A 482 12.94 11.54 -7.60
C LEU A 482 13.15 11.04 -6.16
N THR A 483 13.81 11.85 -5.35
CA THR A 483 14.00 11.70 -3.90
C THR A 483 13.84 13.07 -3.26
N PHE A 484 13.94 13.16 -1.95
CA PHE A 484 14.13 14.42 -1.24
C PHE A 484 15.24 14.24 -0.19
N THR A 485 15.94 15.32 0.12
CA THR A 485 16.91 15.37 1.23
C THR A 485 16.32 16.17 2.41
N VAL A 486 16.63 15.76 3.64
CA VAL A 486 16.27 16.51 4.85
C VAL A 486 17.51 16.83 5.69
N ASP A 487 17.36 17.79 6.62
CA ASP A 487 18.37 18.03 7.65
C ASP A 487 18.54 16.76 8.51
N ALA A 488 19.77 16.40 8.87
CA ALA A 488 20.07 15.21 9.66
C ALA A 488 19.25 15.12 10.97
N LYS A 489 18.88 16.25 11.57
CA LYS A 489 18.02 16.29 12.77
C LYS A 489 16.60 15.78 12.54
N GLN A 490 16.12 15.76 11.29
CA GLN A 490 14.79 15.28 10.90
C GLN A 490 14.77 13.77 10.69
N LEU A 491 15.92 13.10 10.59
CA LEU A 491 16.00 11.66 10.32
C LEU A 491 15.63 10.81 11.54
N GLY A 492 15.44 11.40 12.72
CA GLY A 492 15.16 10.66 13.95
C GLY A 492 16.39 9.91 14.49
N SER A 493 16.25 9.36 15.70
CA SER A 493 17.37 8.76 16.43
C SER A 493 17.71 7.36 15.90
N ARG A 494 18.98 7.11 15.58
CA ARG A 494 19.51 5.76 15.28
C ARG A 494 19.70 5.01 16.60
N THR A 495 18.74 4.18 16.99
CA THR A 495 18.72 3.66 18.37
C THR A 495 19.58 2.40 18.60
N THR A 496 20.03 1.67 17.58
CA THR A 496 20.79 0.41 17.76
C THR A 496 21.61 -0.01 16.54
N TYR A 497 22.86 -0.44 16.73
CA TYR A 497 23.66 -1.14 15.70
C TYR A 497 23.10 -2.54 15.42
N GLY A 498 23.06 -2.95 14.16
CA GLY A 498 22.73 -4.28 13.67
C GLY A 498 23.96 -5.07 13.24
N ILE A 499 23.75 -6.16 12.48
CA ILE A 499 24.85 -7.00 11.97
C ILE A 499 25.61 -6.35 10.80
N PHE A 500 24.97 -5.46 10.05
CA PHE A 500 25.56 -4.82 8.86
C PHE A 500 26.46 -3.64 9.22
N ASP A 501 26.27 -3.05 10.40
CA ASP A 501 27.07 -1.98 10.99
C ASP A 501 27.66 -2.42 12.33
N TRP A 502 27.99 -3.71 12.44
CA TRP A 502 28.52 -4.32 13.66
C TRP A 502 29.85 -3.68 14.04
N GLN A 503 29.90 -3.05 15.22
CA GLN A 503 31.14 -2.55 15.82
C GLN A 503 31.69 -3.58 16.80
N HIS A 504 32.97 -3.93 16.70
CA HIS A 504 33.58 -4.95 17.57
C HIS A 504 33.52 -4.61 19.08
N ASP A 505 33.40 -3.33 19.45
CA ASP A 505 33.23 -2.88 20.85
C ASP A 505 31.75 -2.77 21.30
N ALA A 506 30.79 -3.07 20.43
CA ALA A 506 29.36 -2.95 20.72
C ALA A 506 28.83 -3.83 21.88
N PRO A 507 29.34 -5.06 22.13
CA PRO A 507 28.84 -5.89 23.23
C PRO A 507 29.05 -5.26 24.62
N ALA A 508 30.19 -4.57 24.83
CA ALA A 508 30.51 -3.92 26.09
C ALA A 508 29.60 -2.72 26.41
N LYS A 509 29.15 -1.99 25.37
CA LYS A 509 28.23 -0.85 25.53
C LYS A 509 26.77 -1.28 25.73
N ARG A 510 26.34 -2.41 25.16
CA ARG A 510 24.97 -2.94 25.33
C ARG A 510 24.67 -3.42 26.74
N ALA A 511 25.68 -3.83 27.51
CA ALA A 511 25.53 -4.25 28.90
C ALA A 511 25.36 -3.08 29.89
N ALA A 512 25.77 -1.86 29.51
CA ALA A 512 25.72 -0.69 30.37
C ALA A 512 24.41 0.13 30.25
N THR A 513 23.55 -0.22 29.30
CA THR A 513 22.30 0.52 28.98
C THR A 513 21.04 -0.36 29.08
N ARG A 514 21.09 -1.50 29.77
CA ARG A 514 19.91 -2.31 30.09
C ARG A 514 19.50 -2.14 31.54
#